data_AF-A0A7X9CHA7-F1
#
_entry.id   AF-A0A7X9CHA7-F1
#
_cell.length_a   1.000
_cell.length_b   1.000
_cell.length_c   1.000
_cell.angle_alpha   90.00
_cell.angle_beta   90.00
_cell.angle_gamma   90.00
#
_symmetry.space_group_name_H-M   'P 1'
#
loop_
_entity.id
_entity.type
_entity.pdbx_description
1 polymer ?
#
loop_
_entity_poly.entity_id
_entity_poly.type
_entity_poly.pdbx_seq_one_letter_code
_entity_poly.pdbx_strand_id
1 'polypeptide(L)' 'MRLFDVYSLWDIEPVKGNGCRIWDKNGTEYLDLYGGHAVISIGHSHPRYVEALQQQVANLGFYSNSVENSLQQELAEKLG' A
#
# COMPACT_ATOMS: atom_id res chain seq x y z
N MET A 1 24.94 -11.12 0.84
CA MET A 1 23.86 -12.13 0.80
C MET A 1 23.14 -12.02 -0.53
N ARG A 2 22.63 -13.12 -1.09
CA ARG A 2 21.79 -13.11 -2.30
C ARG A 2 20.32 -13.23 -1.89
N LEU A 3 19.42 -12.62 -2.65
CA LEU A 3 17.99 -12.85 -2.47
C LEU A 3 17.66 -14.31 -2.85
N PHE A 4 16.64 -14.87 -2.19
CA PHE A 4 16.15 -16.20 -2.50
C PHE A 4 15.20 -16.11 -3.70
N ASP A 5 15.36 -17.03 -4.66
CA ASP A 5 14.59 -17.03 -5.90
C ASP A 5 13.27 -17.78 -5.70
N VAL A 6 12.19 -17.02 -5.47
CA VAL A 6 10.84 -17.53 -5.18
C VAL A 6 9.90 -17.38 -6.37
N TYR A 7 10.11 -16.35 -7.20
CA TYR A 7 9.23 -15.99 -8.31
C TYR A 7 10.04 -15.59 -9.55
N SER A 8 9.56 -16.02 -10.72
CA SER A 8 10.02 -15.46 -11.98
C SER A 8 9.66 -13.98 -12.06
N LEU A 9 10.66 -13.12 -12.17
CA LEU A 9 10.48 -11.67 -12.25
C LEU A 9 10.32 -11.23 -13.71
N TRP A 10 9.43 -10.26 -13.92
CA TRP A 10 9.34 -9.54 -15.19
C TRP A 10 10.37 -8.41 -15.17
N ASP A 11 10.93 -8.04 -16.32
CA ASP A 11 11.82 -6.89 -16.45
C ASP A 11 11.03 -5.57 -16.48
N ILE A 12 10.24 -5.35 -15.43
CA ILE A 12 9.44 -4.15 -15.19
C ILE A 12 9.69 -3.77 -13.74
N GLU A 13 10.25 -2.58 -13.52
CA GLU A 13 10.53 -2.04 -12.20
C GLU A 13 9.65 -0.80 -11.96
N PRO A 14 8.45 -0.95 -11.38
CA PRO A 14 7.58 0.18 -11.06
C PRO A 14 8.22 1.08 -10.00
N VAL A 15 8.30 2.39 -10.26
CA VAL A 15 8.90 3.39 -9.35
C VAL A 15 7.92 4.47 -8.91
N LYS A 16 6.76 4.57 -9.56
CA LYS A 16 5.69 5.51 -9.21
C LYS A 16 4.33 4.90 -9.51
N GLY A 17 3.33 5.20 -8.69
CA GLY A 17 1.94 4.86 -8.96
C GLY A 17 0.99 5.99 -8.55
N ASN A 18 -0.08 6.19 -9.33
CA ASN A 18 -1.16 7.13 -9.05
C ASN A 18 -2.46 6.62 -9.68
N GLY A 19 -3.48 6.41 -8.85
CA GLY A 19 -4.77 5.86 -9.29
C GLY A 19 -4.57 4.47 -9.90
N CYS A 20 -5.06 4.27 -11.12
CA CYS A 20 -4.89 3.01 -11.85
C CYS A 20 -3.65 2.97 -12.77
N ARG A 21 -2.68 3.87 -12.59
CA ARG A 21 -1.48 3.95 -13.44
C ARG A 21 -0.20 3.77 -12.65
N ILE A 22 0.77 3.11 -13.25
CA ILE A 22 2.13 2.98 -12.74
C ILE A 22 3.15 3.43 -13.80
N TRP A 23 4.32 3.87 -13.35
CA TRP A 23 5.45 4.20 -14.22
C TRP A 23 6.66 3.37 -13.81
N ASP A 24 7.33 2.76 -14.78
CA ASP A 24 8.60 2.07 -14.54
C ASP A 24 9.79 3.04 -14.43
N LYS A 25 10.97 2.52 -14.07
CA LYS A 25 12.20 3.31 -14.01
C LYS A 25 12.63 3.98 -15.32
N ASN A 26 12.12 3.51 -16.46
CA ASN A 26 12.42 4.06 -17.78
C ASN A 26 11.42 5.16 -18.16
N GLY A 27 10.41 5.42 -17.32
CA GLY A 27 9.33 6.37 -17.57
C GLY A 27 8.17 5.80 -18.39
N THR A 28 8.17 4.50 -18.67
CA THR A 28 7.06 3.83 -19.36
C THR A 28 5.84 3.80 -18.46
N GLU A 29 4.71 4.27 -18.97
CA GLU A 29 3.44 4.27 -18.28
C GLU A 29 2.62 3.01 -18.60
N TYR A 30 2.01 2.42 -17.57
CA TYR A 30 1.14 1.27 -17.69
C TYR A 30 -0.21 1.56 -17.03
N LEU A 31 -1.30 1.14 -17.69
CA LEU A 31 -2.59 1.00 -17.04
C LEU A 31 -2.58 -0.31 -16.23
N ASP A 32 -2.73 -0.20 -14.92
CA ASP A 32 -2.73 -1.33 -14.00
C ASP A 32 -4.12 -1.95 -13.89
N LEU A 33 -4.30 -3.09 -14.57
CA LEU A 33 -5.51 -3.93 -14.49
C LEU A 33 -5.31 -5.16 -13.59
N TYR A 34 -4.19 -5.22 -12.86
CA TYR A 34 -3.83 -6.33 -11.99
C TYR A 34 -4.00 -5.97 -10.51
N GLY A 35 -3.67 -4.73 -10.13
CA GLY A 35 -3.84 -4.22 -8.78
C GLY A 35 -3.06 -5.00 -7.71
N GLY A 36 -1.98 -5.68 -8.10
CA GLY A 36 -1.14 -6.47 -7.19
C GLY A 36 -1.92 -7.60 -6.51
N HIS A 37 -2.58 -8.47 -7.28
CA HIS A 37 -3.55 -9.44 -6.77
C HIS A 37 -4.76 -8.79 -6.09
N ALA A 38 -5.34 -7.76 -6.72
CA ALA A 38 -6.50 -7.03 -6.23
C ALA A 38 -6.33 -6.35 -4.85
N VAL A 39 -5.08 -6.13 -4.40
CA VAL A 39 -4.77 -5.51 -3.11
C VAL A 39 -5.05 -4.01 -3.13
N ILE A 40 -4.59 -3.30 -4.16
CA ILE A 40 -4.67 -1.83 -4.20
C ILE A 40 -6.03 -1.35 -4.74
N SER A 41 -7.11 -1.76 -4.08
CA SER A 41 -8.49 -1.54 -4.51
C SER A 41 -8.88 -0.05 -4.66
N ILE A 42 -8.21 0.84 -3.95
CA ILE A 42 -8.43 2.30 -4.01
C ILE A 42 -7.49 3.03 -4.97
N GLY A 43 -6.66 2.28 -5.72
CA GLY A 43 -5.63 2.83 -6.58
C GLY A 43 -4.36 3.24 -5.83
N HIS A 44 -3.27 3.34 -6.59
CA HIS A 44 -1.95 3.69 -6.09
C HIS A 44 -1.92 5.12 -5.54
N SER A 45 -1.25 5.31 -4.40
CA SER A 45 -1.02 6.63 -3.79
C SER A 45 -2.28 7.49 -3.60
N HIS A 46 -3.42 6.86 -3.28
CA HIS A 46 -4.68 7.57 -3.09
C HIS A 46 -4.52 8.68 -2.00
N PRO A 47 -4.81 9.97 -2.28
CA PRO A 47 -4.42 11.08 -1.39
C PRO A 47 -4.91 10.93 0.05
N ARG A 48 -6.18 10.54 0.23
CA ARG A 48 -6.75 10.30 1.57
C ARG A 48 -6.04 9.20 2.36
N TYR A 49 -5.60 8.14 1.66
CA TYR A 49 -4.90 7.02 2.30
C TYR A 49 -3.50 7.43 2.71
N VAL A 50 -2.77 8.11 1.82
CA VAL A 50 -1.42 8.61 2.09
C VAL A 50 -1.42 9.58 3.27
N GLU A 51 -2.33 10.55 3.28
CA GLU A 51 -2.43 11.54 4.35
C GLU A 51 -2.74 10.87 5.70
N ALA A 52 -3.76 10.02 5.77
CA ALA A 52 -4.14 9.34 7.00
C ALA A 52 -3.03 8.44 7.54
N LEU A 53 -2.34 7.70 6.66
CA LEU A 53 -1.22 6.86 7.05
C LEU A 53 -0.07 7.70 7.60
N GLN A 54 0.36 8.75 6.87
CA GLN A 54 1.44 9.64 7.29
C GLN A 54 1.19 10.30 8.65
N GLN A 55 -0.03 10.78 8.88
CA GLN A 55 -0.42 11.34 10.18
C GLN A 55 -0.33 10.29 11.29
N GLN A 56 -0.83 9.08 11.07
CA GLN A 56 -0.82 8.03 12.08
C GLN A 56 0.61 7.57 12.41
N VAL A 57 1.45 7.27 11.41
CA VAL A 57 2.83 6.81 11.69
C VAL A 57 3.71 7.90 12.30
N ALA A 58 3.44 9.18 12.05
CA ALA A 58 4.12 10.29 12.73
C ALA A 58 3.79 10.36 14.22
N ASN A 59 2.57 9.96 14.61
CA ASN A 59 2.14 9.89 16.01
C ASN A 59 2.57 8.58 16.69
N LEU A 60 2.23 7.44 16.10
CA LEU A 60 2.54 6.11 16.60
C LEU A 60 2.36 5.05 15.49
N GLY A 61 3.45 4.36 15.14
CA GLY A 61 3.44 3.31 14.12
C GLY A 61 3.07 1.91 14.62
N PHE A 62 3.39 1.57 15.87
CA PHE A 62 3.10 0.25 16.44
C PHE A 62 3.09 0.28 17.97
N TYR A 63 2.17 -0.48 18.55
CA TYR A 63 2.24 -0.95 19.92
C TYR A 63 1.60 -2.34 20.02
N SER A 64 1.93 -3.10 21.08
CA SER A 64 1.38 -4.44 21.30
C SER A 64 -0.12 -4.45 21.62
N ASN A 65 -0.77 -5.61 21.53
CA ASN A 65 -2.18 -5.79 21.91
C ASN A 65 -2.44 -5.78 23.44
N SER A 66 -1.43 -5.47 24.26
CA SER A 66 -1.58 -5.41 25.72
C SER A 66 -2.07 -4.05 26.24
N VAL A 67 -2.54 -3.15 25.36
CA VAL A 67 -3.06 -1.81 25.69
C VAL A 67 -4.31 -1.47 24.89
N GLU A 68 -4.98 -0.40 25.27
CA GLU A 68 -6.13 0.14 24.54
C GLU A 68 -5.71 0.78 23.21
N ASN A 69 -6.53 0.52 22.18
CA ASN A 69 -6.40 1.13 20.85
C ASN A 69 -7.80 1.45 20.30
N SER A 70 -8.21 2.71 20.43
CA SER A 70 -9.55 3.17 19.99
C SER A 70 -9.78 3.00 18.49
N LEU A 71 -8.73 3.00 17.65
CA LEU A 71 -8.88 2.80 16.20
C LEU A 71 -9.39 1.39 15.86
N GLN A 72 -9.12 0.38 16.71
CA GLN A 72 -9.67 -0.96 16.54
C GLN A 72 -11.17 -0.97 16.77
N GLN A 73 -11.66 -0.23 17.78
CA GLN A 73 -13.09 -0.10 18.07
C GLN A 73 -13.82 0.67 16.97
N GLU A 74 -13.26 1.80 16.54
CA GLU A 74 -13.83 2.61 15.44
C GLU A 74 -13.93 1.79 14.15
N LEU A 75 -12.92 0.96 13.84
CA LEU A 75 -12.97 0.07 12.68
C LEU A 75 -14.05 -1.01 12.83
N ALA A 76 -14.18 -1.61 14.01
CA ALA A 76 -15.21 -2.62 14.26
C ALA A 76 -16.61 -2.05 14.05
N GLU A 77 -16.90 -0.86 14.58
CA GLU A 77 -18.18 -0.16 14.37
C GLU A 77 -18.49 0.11 12.90
N LYS A 78 -17.47 0.44 12.09
CA LYS A 78 -17.64 0.67 10.64
C LYS A 78 -17.91 -0.61 9.86
N LEU A 79 -17.48 -1.76 10.36
CA LEU A 79 -17.67 -3.05 9.69
C LEU A 79 -19.06 -3.66 9.94
N GLY A 80 -19.74 -3.24 11.01
CA GLY A 80 -21.05 -3.77 11.42
C GLY A 80 -20.93 -4.92 12.40
#